data_AF-A0AAD9YXX5-F1
#
_entry.id   AF-A0AAD9YXX5-F1
#
_cell.length_a   1.000
_cell.length_b   1.000
_cell.length_c   1.000
_cell.angle_alpha   90.00
_cell.angle_beta   90.00
_cell.angle_gamma   90.00
#
_symmetry.space_group_name_H-M   'P 1'
#
loop_
_entity.id
_entity.type
_entity.pdbx_description
1 polymer ?
#
loop_
_entity_poly.entity_id
_entity_poly.type
_entity_poly.pdbx_seq_one_letter_code
_entity_poly.pdbx_strand_id
1 'polypeptide(L)'
;MKWKPRMDESLRAIEANKECPADAAFAFQVRLQLLAQKAVQIREQREWDSARTGSDSGPALSANLYIRTLQAQLHQLGDSLPAALQQRGTLKMHMHYIELCINETARTSYLHAVQGPISGPGGTSDNDDTSTSGGNTLGFDRLDFSWRSVGTIKAWMDIFFSLPLAECAGLSFIHMAQLARCLIVLYQLSTFAHPAWDCHLVRSTVDLLLVLDGVADKLELASSEAGERSPDDLFMHLSGMMRKFRTNAAAKVGQKATAVEDTGWLNGGEAAGAGGGEDAAIQNQTLLQPMSSSDDAFLESIFRGFGGGWSV
;
A
#
# COMPACT_ATOMS: atom_id res chain seq x y z
N MET A 1 16.62 7.65 9.03
CA MET A 1 18.09 7.79 9.02
C MET A 1 18.55 7.97 7.56
N LYS A 2 19.46 8.90 7.23
CA LYS A 2 19.89 9.12 5.83
C LYS A 2 21.02 8.16 5.46
N TRP A 3 20.95 7.53 4.28
CA TRP A 3 22.03 6.72 3.73
C TRP A 3 23.28 7.57 3.50
N LYS A 4 24.49 7.04 3.77
CA LYS A 4 25.76 7.78 3.74
C LYS A 4 26.78 7.03 2.89
N PRO A 5 27.74 7.73 2.23
CA PRO A 5 28.76 7.10 1.40
C PRO A 5 29.57 6.00 2.09
N ARG A 6 29.87 6.15 3.39
CA ARG A 6 30.55 5.11 4.17
C ARG A 6 29.77 3.79 4.23
N MET A 7 28.43 3.84 4.21
CA MET A 7 27.60 2.63 4.21
C MET A 7 27.63 1.93 2.85
N ASP A 8 27.77 2.68 1.74
CA ASP A 8 28.02 2.08 0.41
C ASP A 8 29.38 1.37 0.35
N GLU A 9 30.40 1.94 1.00
CA GLU A 9 31.71 1.29 1.11
C GLU A 9 31.63 0.00 1.94
N SER A 10 30.94 0.04 3.09
CA SER A 10 30.72 -1.16 3.92
C SER A 10 29.91 -2.22 3.19
N LEU A 11 28.84 -1.84 2.48
CA LEU A 11 28.02 -2.77 1.71
C LEU A 11 28.83 -3.45 0.61
N ARG A 12 29.66 -2.70 -0.12
CA ARG A 12 30.58 -3.25 -1.13
C ARG A 12 31.60 -4.21 -0.54
N ALA A 13 32.11 -3.92 0.66
CA ALA A 13 33.03 -4.83 1.36
C ALA A 13 32.35 -6.16 1.75
N ILE A 14 31.10 -6.10 2.22
CA ILE A 14 30.28 -7.29 2.53
C ILE A 14 30.01 -8.10 1.25
N GLU A 15 29.66 -7.45 0.13
CA GLU A 15 29.42 -8.13 -1.15
C GLU A 15 30.68 -8.79 -1.72
N ALA A 16 31.86 -8.21 -1.48
CA ALA A 16 33.12 -8.77 -1.92
C ALA A 16 33.52 -10.02 -1.10
N ASN A 17 32.98 -10.17 0.12
CA ASN A 17 33.24 -11.31 0.97
C ASN A 17 32.48 -12.55 0.48
N LYS A 18 33.21 -13.55 -0.01
CA LYS A 18 32.64 -14.83 -0.48
C LYS A 18 32.70 -15.94 0.56
N GLU A 19 33.28 -15.68 1.74
CA GLU A 19 33.44 -16.69 2.79
C GLU A 19 32.11 -16.99 3.51
N CYS A 20 31.19 -16.03 3.53
CA CYS A 20 29.90 -16.14 4.20
C CYS A 20 28.73 -16.01 3.21
N PRO A 21 28.00 -17.09 2.89
CA PRO A 21 26.84 -17.02 1.99
C PRO A 21 25.70 -16.11 2.50
N ALA A 22 25.64 -15.85 3.81
CA ALA A 22 24.66 -14.94 4.39
C ALA A 22 24.95 -13.47 4.04
N ASP A 23 26.22 -13.12 3.79
CA ASP A 23 26.63 -11.75 3.43
C ASP A 23 26.00 -11.31 2.09
N ALA A 24 25.97 -12.22 1.11
CA ALA A 24 25.32 -11.97 -0.18
C ALA A 24 23.81 -11.71 -0.02
N ALA A 25 23.13 -12.48 0.83
CA ALA A 25 21.70 -12.29 1.10
C ALA A 25 21.44 -10.99 1.86
N PHE A 26 22.25 -10.69 2.86
CA PHE A 26 22.16 -9.45 3.62
C PHE A 26 22.38 -8.22 2.74
N ALA A 27 23.43 -8.23 1.90
CA ALA A 27 23.69 -7.14 0.99
C ALA A 27 22.54 -6.90 0.02
N PHE A 28 21.95 -7.98 -0.49
CA PHE A 28 20.75 -7.91 -1.32
C PHE A 28 19.56 -7.30 -0.57
N GLN A 29 19.30 -7.72 0.67
CA GLN A 29 18.26 -7.13 1.52
C GLN A 29 18.47 -5.64 1.76
N VAL A 30 19.72 -5.19 1.94
CA VAL A 30 20.03 -3.76 2.10
C VAL A 30 19.72 -2.98 0.82
N ARG A 31 20.08 -3.50 -0.36
CA ARG A 31 19.75 -2.86 -1.65
C ARG A 31 18.24 -2.76 -1.87
N LEU A 32 17.51 -3.82 -1.55
CA LEU A 32 16.05 -3.85 -1.54
C LEU A 32 15.49 -2.77 -0.61
N GLN A 33 15.96 -2.71 0.64
CA GLN A 33 15.51 -1.71 1.61
C GLN A 33 15.80 -0.27 1.17
N LEU A 34 16.94 -0.02 0.52
CA LEU A 34 17.26 1.29 -0.05
C LEU A 34 16.29 1.70 -1.16
N LEU A 35 15.81 0.73 -1.95
CA LEU A 35 14.81 0.99 -2.97
C LEU A 35 13.44 1.30 -2.35
N ALA A 36 13.04 0.59 -1.28
CA ALA A 36 11.85 0.91 -0.51
C ALA A 36 11.89 2.35 0.05
N GLN A 37 13.01 2.71 0.69
CA GLN A 37 13.21 4.05 1.27
C GLN A 37 13.13 5.15 0.21
N LYS A 38 13.69 4.91 -0.99
CA LYS A 38 13.57 5.84 -2.12
C LYS A 38 12.13 6.06 -2.56
N ALA A 39 11.35 4.97 -2.65
CA ALA A 39 9.94 5.04 -3.01
C ALA A 39 9.13 5.85 -2.00
N VAL A 40 9.37 5.62 -0.70
CA VAL A 40 8.62 6.30 0.36
C VAL A 40 9.04 7.75 0.55
N GLN A 41 10.34 8.07 0.52
CA GLN A 41 10.80 9.45 0.65
C GLN A 41 10.13 10.39 -0.35
N ILE A 42 9.83 9.91 -1.55
CA ILE A 42 9.15 10.72 -2.56
C ILE A 42 7.66 10.87 -2.32
N ARG A 43 7.02 9.84 -1.78
CA ARG A 43 5.64 9.95 -1.30
C ARG A 43 5.55 11.02 -0.21
N GLU A 44 6.38 10.90 0.83
CA GLU A 44 6.41 11.83 1.97
C GLU A 44 6.80 13.24 1.55
N GLN A 45 7.81 13.40 0.69
CA GLN A 45 8.22 14.71 0.20
C GLN A 45 7.09 15.40 -0.56
N ARG A 46 6.35 14.68 -1.41
CA ARG A 46 5.21 15.24 -2.14
C ARG A 46 4.04 15.58 -1.24
N GLU A 47 3.74 14.74 -0.25
CA GLU A 47 2.70 15.03 0.74
C GLU A 47 3.05 16.29 1.53
N TRP A 48 4.31 16.42 1.95
CA TRP A 48 4.83 17.59 2.64
C TRP A 48 4.79 18.87 1.79
N ASP A 49 5.19 18.78 0.52
CA ASP A 49 5.16 19.92 -0.40
C ASP A 49 3.71 20.37 -0.67
N SER A 50 2.80 19.40 -0.89
CA SER A 50 1.38 19.68 -1.13
C SER A 50 0.70 20.35 0.08
N ALA A 51 1.05 19.93 1.30
CA ALA A 51 0.54 20.53 2.53
C ALA A 51 1.00 21.98 2.75
N ARG A 52 2.14 22.40 2.17
CA ARG A 52 2.72 23.74 2.37
C ARG A 52 2.34 24.76 1.31
N THR A 53 2.19 24.36 0.04
CA THR A 53 2.01 25.31 -1.06
C THR A 53 0.57 25.47 -1.52
N GLY A 54 -0.35 24.55 -1.20
CA GLY A 54 -1.74 24.61 -1.68
C GLY A 54 -1.88 24.70 -3.22
N SER A 55 -0.78 24.46 -3.96
CA SER A 55 -0.62 24.62 -5.40
C SER A 55 0.34 23.55 -5.91
N ASP A 56 0.01 23.05 -7.11
CA ASP A 56 0.56 21.93 -7.88
C ASP A 56 1.88 21.31 -7.39
N SER A 57 1.77 20.06 -6.93
CA SER A 57 2.89 19.14 -6.87
C SER A 57 3.54 19.09 -8.26
N GLY A 58 4.87 19.28 -8.35
CA GLY A 58 5.59 19.40 -9.63
C GLY A 58 5.24 18.32 -10.68
N PRO A 59 5.51 18.59 -11.97
CA PRO A 59 4.81 18.02 -13.12
C PRO A 59 4.64 16.50 -13.03
N ALA A 60 3.43 15.99 -13.31
CA ALA A 60 3.09 14.56 -13.29
C ALA A 60 4.04 13.70 -14.14
N LEU A 61 4.62 14.28 -15.20
CA LEU A 61 5.66 13.67 -16.03
C LEU A 61 6.91 13.27 -15.21
N SER A 62 7.32 14.07 -14.23
CA SER A 62 8.47 13.79 -13.37
C SER A 62 8.19 12.64 -12.38
N ALA A 63 6.95 12.50 -11.90
CA ALA A 63 6.54 11.36 -11.07
C ALA A 63 6.57 10.05 -11.87
N ASN A 64 5.99 10.07 -13.09
CA ASN A 64 5.96 8.93 -14.01
C ASN A 64 7.37 8.39 -14.31
N LEU A 65 8.31 9.26 -14.68
CA LEU A 65 9.69 8.88 -14.98
C LEU A 65 10.37 8.26 -13.76
N TYR A 66 10.09 8.80 -12.57
CA TYR A 66 10.66 8.29 -11.34
C TYR A 66 10.11 6.91 -10.96
N ILE A 67 8.80 6.71 -11.02
CA ILE A 67 8.13 5.42 -10.78
C ILE A 67 8.71 4.37 -11.73
N ARG A 68 8.82 4.69 -13.02
CA ARG A 68 9.44 3.81 -14.03
C ARG A 68 10.89 3.47 -13.70
N THR A 69 11.65 4.44 -13.19
CA THR A 69 13.04 4.22 -12.75
C THR A 69 13.10 3.25 -11.57
N LEU A 70 12.20 3.39 -10.58
CA LEU A 70 12.13 2.46 -9.45
C LEU A 70 11.72 1.05 -9.89
N GLN A 71 10.74 0.92 -10.79
CA GLN A 71 10.34 -0.36 -11.35
C GLN A 71 11.49 -1.03 -12.10
N ALA A 72 12.22 -0.27 -12.93
CA ALA A 72 13.40 -0.77 -13.63
C ALA A 72 14.51 -1.21 -12.66
N GLN A 73 14.75 -0.44 -11.59
CA GLN A 73 15.73 -0.81 -10.55
C GLN A 73 15.33 -2.08 -9.80
N LEU A 74 14.04 -2.27 -9.49
CA LEU A 74 13.54 -3.49 -8.85
C LEU A 74 13.73 -4.70 -9.77
N HIS A 75 13.40 -4.56 -11.06
CA HIS A 75 13.58 -5.62 -12.05
C HIS A 75 15.05 -5.99 -12.23
N GLN A 76 15.93 -5.00 -12.40
CA GLN A 76 17.38 -5.22 -12.49
C GLN A 76 17.96 -5.89 -11.23
N LEU A 77 17.48 -5.52 -10.04
CA LEU A 77 17.87 -6.21 -8.80
C LEU A 77 17.39 -7.66 -8.82
N GLY A 78 16.16 -7.91 -9.23
CA GLY A 78 15.61 -9.25 -9.41
C GLY A 78 16.43 -10.11 -10.37
N ASP A 79 16.81 -9.58 -11.53
CA ASP A 79 17.65 -10.27 -12.52
C ASP A 79 19.06 -10.58 -12.00
N SER A 80 19.58 -9.72 -11.12
CA SER A 80 20.88 -9.91 -10.48
C SER A 80 20.86 -10.90 -9.31
N LEU A 81 19.69 -11.41 -8.91
CA LEU A 81 19.53 -12.30 -7.76
C LEU A 81 20.18 -13.67 -8.03
N PRO A 82 21.22 -14.08 -7.27
CA PRO A 82 21.84 -15.39 -7.42
C PRO A 82 20.83 -16.53 -7.28
N ALA A 83 20.97 -17.57 -8.10
CA ALA A 83 20.05 -18.74 -8.11
C ALA A 83 19.90 -19.39 -6.72
N ALA A 84 20.96 -19.41 -5.91
CA ALA A 84 20.94 -19.92 -4.54
C ALA A 84 20.01 -19.13 -3.59
N LEU A 85 19.76 -17.86 -3.90
CA LEU A 85 18.91 -16.97 -3.10
C LEU A 85 17.47 -16.88 -3.64
N GLN A 86 17.22 -17.31 -4.87
CA GLN A 86 15.88 -17.29 -5.49
C GLN A 86 14.85 -18.15 -4.73
N GLN A 87 15.30 -19.16 -3.99
CA GLN A 87 14.39 -20.01 -3.20
C GLN A 87 14.04 -19.43 -1.83
N ARG A 88 14.68 -18.33 -1.40
CA ARG A 88 14.39 -17.72 -0.10
C ARG A 88 13.09 -16.93 -0.15
N GLY A 89 12.05 -17.44 0.52
CA GLY A 89 10.74 -16.81 0.59
C GLY A 89 10.79 -15.37 1.12
N THR A 90 11.59 -15.12 2.15
CA THR A 90 11.75 -13.79 2.75
C THR A 90 12.29 -12.72 1.78
N LEU A 91 13.15 -13.09 0.83
CA LEU A 91 13.62 -12.16 -0.21
C LEU A 91 12.54 -11.85 -1.23
N LYS A 92 11.77 -12.86 -1.64
CA LYS A 92 10.62 -12.68 -2.53
C LYS A 92 9.54 -11.81 -1.89
N MET A 93 9.25 -12.04 -0.61
CA MET A 93 8.37 -11.17 0.17
C MET A 93 8.87 -9.72 0.16
N HIS A 94 10.16 -9.48 0.41
CA HIS A 94 10.70 -8.12 0.38
C HIS A 94 10.58 -7.48 -1.02
N MET A 95 10.82 -8.22 -2.10
CA MET A 95 10.61 -7.70 -3.47
C MET A 95 9.15 -7.29 -3.71
N HIS A 96 8.18 -8.12 -3.32
CA HIS A 96 6.76 -7.75 -3.40
C HIS A 96 6.45 -6.53 -2.51
N TYR A 97 7.02 -6.45 -1.31
CA TYR A 97 6.84 -5.25 -0.49
C TYR A 97 7.33 -3.97 -1.17
N ILE A 98 8.47 -4.01 -1.86
CA ILE A 98 8.96 -2.82 -2.59
C ILE A 98 8.06 -2.47 -3.76
N GLU A 99 7.59 -3.48 -4.49
CA GLU A 99 6.60 -3.27 -5.55
C GLU A 99 5.33 -2.61 -5.00
N LEU A 100 4.87 -3.02 -3.81
CA LEU A 100 3.77 -2.36 -3.11
C LEU A 100 4.11 -0.90 -2.81
N CYS A 101 5.27 -0.60 -2.22
CA CYS A 101 5.70 0.78 -1.97
C CYS A 101 5.71 1.64 -3.25
N ILE A 102 6.19 1.09 -4.36
CA ILE A 102 6.22 1.78 -5.67
C ILE A 102 4.80 2.04 -6.16
N ASN A 103 3.91 1.04 -6.12
CA ASN A 103 2.52 1.16 -6.54
C ASN A 103 1.77 2.20 -5.70
N GLU A 104 2.05 2.27 -4.40
CA GLU A 104 1.47 3.27 -3.51
C GLU A 104 1.97 4.68 -3.82
N THR A 105 3.28 4.86 -4.00
CA THR A 105 3.86 6.15 -4.39
C THR A 105 3.29 6.61 -5.74
N ALA A 106 3.09 5.68 -6.68
CA ALA A 106 2.43 5.93 -7.94
C ALA A 106 0.99 6.41 -7.71
N ARG A 107 0.17 5.61 -7.03
CA ARG A 107 -1.24 5.92 -6.71
C ARG A 107 -1.41 7.31 -6.07
N THR A 108 -0.57 7.66 -5.10
CA THR A 108 -0.61 9.00 -4.46
C THR A 108 -0.20 10.10 -5.45
N SER A 109 0.80 9.87 -6.29
CA SER A 109 1.25 10.84 -7.30
C SER A 109 0.14 11.17 -8.32
N TYR A 110 -0.65 10.19 -8.75
CA TYR A 110 -1.76 10.41 -9.68
C TYR A 110 -3.02 10.99 -9.01
N LEU A 111 -3.22 10.75 -7.71
CA LEU A 111 -4.32 11.34 -6.95
C LEU A 111 -4.23 12.88 -6.92
N HIS A 112 -3.03 13.42 -6.71
CA HIS A 112 -2.82 14.87 -6.70
C HIS A 112 -2.86 15.51 -8.09
N ALA A 113 -2.52 14.77 -9.16
CA ALA A 113 -2.61 15.28 -10.53
C ALA A 113 -4.06 15.48 -11.01
N VAL A 114 -5.02 14.72 -10.46
CA VAL A 114 -6.46 14.85 -10.75
C VAL A 114 -7.10 16.02 -9.99
N GLN A 115 -6.45 16.51 -8.91
CA GLN A 115 -6.93 17.63 -8.08
C GLN A 115 -6.32 19.00 -8.46
N GLY A 116 -5.51 19.09 -9.51
CA GLY A 116 -5.04 20.37 -10.07
C GLY A 116 -6.21 21.25 -10.54
N PRO A 117 -6.03 22.59 -10.68
CA PRO A 117 -7.14 23.50 -10.86
C PRO A 117 -7.94 23.14 -12.11
N ILE A 118 -9.21 22.76 -11.91
CA ILE A 118 -10.22 22.76 -12.95
C ILE A 118 -10.32 24.21 -13.41
N SER A 119 -9.80 24.53 -14.59
CA SER A 119 -10.10 25.79 -15.26
C SER A 119 -11.61 25.96 -15.28
N GLY A 120 -12.12 26.97 -14.57
CA GLY A 120 -13.54 27.21 -14.43
C GLY A 120 -14.22 27.45 -15.78
N PRO A 121 -15.55 27.25 -15.89
CA PRO A 121 -16.29 27.51 -17.11
C PRO A 121 -16.48 29.02 -17.25
N GLY A 122 -15.59 29.67 -17.99
CA GLY A 122 -15.64 31.11 -18.21
C GLY A 122 -14.69 31.56 -19.31
N GLY A 123 -15.09 31.35 -20.56
CA GLY A 123 -14.36 31.85 -21.72
C GLY A 123 -14.87 31.24 -23.02
N THR A 124 -15.92 31.82 -23.59
CA THR A 124 -16.26 31.62 -25.00
C THR A 124 -15.08 32.06 -25.86
N SER A 125 -14.39 31.10 -26.48
CA SER A 125 -13.48 31.32 -27.60
C SER A 125 -13.41 30.02 -28.40
N ASP A 126 -13.93 30.08 -29.61
CA ASP A 126 -13.99 29.02 -30.59
C ASP A 126 -12.61 28.43 -30.96
N ASN A 127 -12.65 27.15 -31.35
CA ASN A 127 -11.66 26.36 -32.09
C ASN A 127 -10.30 26.07 -31.41
N ASP A 128 -10.19 24.90 -30.76
CA ASP A 128 -9.09 23.96 -31.06
C ASP A 128 -9.40 22.54 -30.54
N ASP A 129 -9.43 21.56 -31.45
CA ASP A 129 -9.63 20.13 -31.18
C ASP A 129 -8.29 19.48 -30.75
N THR A 130 -7.82 19.71 -29.53
CA THR A 130 -6.91 18.74 -28.84
C THR A 130 -6.68 19.15 -27.37
N SER A 131 -7.26 18.43 -26.40
CA SER A 131 -6.66 18.19 -25.05
C SER A 131 -7.61 17.64 -23.96
N THR A 132 -8.81 17.15 -24.26
CA THR A 132 -9.71 16.59 -23.22
C THR A 132 -9.33 15.17 -22.72
N SER A 133 -8.24 14.58 -23.20
CA SER A 133 -7.89 13.17 -22.89
C SER A 133 -7.02 12.97 -21.64
N GLY A 134 -6.42 14.03 -21.07
CA GLY A 134 -5.41 13.88 -20.00
C GLY A 134 -5.98 13.40 -18.66
N GLY A 135 -7.17 13.85 -18.28
CA GLY A 135 -7.78 13.54 -16.97
C GLY A 135 -8.23 12.08 -16.84
N ASN A 136 -8.78 11.49 -17.90
CA ASN A 136 -9.26 10.11 -17.86
C ASN A 136 -8.11 9.10 -17.77
N THR A 137 -7.01 9.32 -18.50
CA THR A 137 -5.83 8.43 -18.49
C THR A 137 -5.20 8.33 -17.10
N LEU A 138 -5.08 9.46 -16.38
CA LEU A 138 -4.52 9.49 -15.01
C LEU A 138 -5.40 8.73 -14.01
N GLY A 139 -6.72 8.78 -14.18
CA GLY A 139 -7.66 7.99 -13.37
C GLY A 139 -7.53 6.48 -13.60
N PHE A 140 -7.36 6.06 -14.86
CA PHE A 140 -7.09 4.66 -15.21
C PHE A 140 -5.76 4.18 -14.64
N ASP A 141 -4.69 4.98 -14.73
CA ASP A 141 -3.38 4.64 -14.15
C ASP A 141 -3.47 4.43 -12.63
N ARG A 142 -4.23 5.28 -11.93
CA ARG A 142 -4.44 5.13 -10.47
C ARG A 142 -5.14 3.82 -10.11
N LEU A 143 -6.15 3.42 -10.87
CA LEU A 143 -6.86 2.16 -10.67
C LEU A 143 -5.97 0.96 -11.00
N ASP A 144 -5.17 1.05 -12.06
CA ASP A 144 -4.17 0.04 -12.44
C ASP A 144 -3.15 -0.19 -11.31
N PHE A 145 -2.56 0.86 -10.74
CA PHE A 145 -1.65 0.74 -9.59
C PHE A 145 -2.34 0.20 -8.33
N SER A 146 -3.62 0.50 -8.14
CA SER A 146 -4.41 -0.07 -7.04
C SER A 146 -4.60 -1.58 -7.24
N TRP A 147 -4.88 -2.04 -8.46
CA TRP A 147 -5.03 -3.47 -8.75
C TRP A 147 -3.70 -4.22 -8.70
N ARG A 148 -2.61 -3.62 -9.18
CA ARG A 148 -1.25 -4.14 -8.97
C ARG A 148 -0.96 -4.30 -7.47
N SER A 149 -1.35 -3.34 -6.64
CA SER A 149 -1.18 -3.46 -5.19
C SER A 149 -1.92 -4.68 -4.61
N VAL A 150 -3.15 -4.98 -5.06
CA VAL A 150 -3.88 -6.20 -4.67
C VAL A 150 -3.09 -7.45 -5.07
N GLY A 151 -2.62 -7.52 -6.32
CA GLY A 151 -1.84 -8.66 -6.82
C GLY A 151 -0.53 -8.85 -6.05
N THR A 152 0.18 -7.76 -5.77
CA THR A 152 1.42 -7.78 -4.99
C THR A 152 1.19 -8.21 -3.53
N ILE A 153 0.14 -7.70 -2.87
CA ILE A 153 -0.25 -8.13 -1.52
C ILE A 153 -0.59 -9.61 -1.51
N LYS A 154 -1.35 -10.08 -2.51
CA LYS A 154 -1.68 -11.51 -2.65
C LYS A 154 -0.40 -12.35 -2.72
N ALA A 155 0.52 -12.00 -3.61
CA ALA A 155 1.77 -12.73 -3.78
C ALA A 155 2.62 -12.72 -2.49
N TRP A 156 2.68 -11.59 -1.79
CA TRP A 156 3.34 -11.49 -0.49
C TRP A 156 2.71 -12.44 0.55
N MET A 157 1.38 -12.45 0.65
CA MET A 157 0.64 -13.30 1.58
C MET A 157 0.78 -14.79 1.24
N ASP A 158 0.69 -15.16 -0.04
CA ASP A 158 0.86 -16.53 -0.51
C ASP A 158 2.25 -17.07 -0.08
N ILE A 159 3.30 -16.26 -0.21
CA ILE A 159 4.64 -16.64 0.24
C ILE A 159 4.70 -16.74 1.76
N PHE A 160 4.18 -15.73 2.49
CA PHE A 160 4.15 -15.74 3.96
C PHE A 160 3.47 -17.01 4.49
N PHE A 161 2.30 -17.37 3.96
CA PHE A 161 1.58 -18.57 4.38
C PHE A 161 2.33 -19.85 4.01
N SER A 162 3.06 -19.86 2.89
CA SER A 162 3.88 -21.01 2.47
C SER A 162 5.15 -21.23 3.30
N LEU A 163 5.60 -20.24 4.10
CA LEU A 163 6.80 -20.38 4.92
C LEU A 163 6.60 -21.50 5.97
N PRO A 164 7.60 -22.37 6.18
CA PRO A 164 7.59 -23.30 7.31
C PRO A 164 7.46 -22.55 8.65
N LEU A 165 6.80 -23.16 9.64
CA LEU A 165 6.65 -22.57 10.98
C LEU A 165 8.01 -22.30 11.63
N ALA A 166 8.98 -23.20 11.45
CA ALA A 166 10.36 -23.00 11.90
C ALA A 166 11.03 -21.75 11.32
N GLU A 167 10.67 -21.31 10.10
CA GLU A 167 11.21 -20.08 9.51
C GLU A 167 10.56 -18.81 10.06
N CYS A 168 9.40 -18.92 10.71
CA CYS A 168 8.72 -17.78 11.31
C CYS A 168 9.53 -17.16 12.45
N ALA A 169 10.27 -17.98 13.21
CA ALA A 169 11.22 -17.51 14.22
C ALA A 169 12.37 -16.68 13.63
N GLY A 170 12.69 -16.86 12.36
CA GLY A 170 13.71 -16.10 11.62
C GLY A 170 13.20 -14.80 11.01
N LEU A 171 11.91 -14.47 11.15
CA LEU A 171 11.36 -13.24 10.61
C LEU A 171 11.86 -12.03 11.40
N SER A 172 12.67 -11.22 10.74
CA SER A 172 13.10 -9.94 11.31
C SER A 172 11.93 -8.96 11.45
N PHE A 173 12.11 -7.95 12.31
CA PHE A 173 11.17 -6.84 12.49
C PHE A 173 10.71 -6.20 11.17
N ILE A 174 11.59 -6.13 10.16
CA ILE A 174 11.25 -5.59 8.84
C ILE A 174 10.10 -6.38 8.21
N HIS A 175 10.10 -7.71 8.25
CA HIS A 175 9.01 -8.51 7.66
C HIS A 175 7.68 -8.28 8.38
N MET A 176 7.70 -8.07 9.70
CA MET A 176 6.51 -7.73 10.47
C MET A 176 5.98 -6.34 10.10
N ALA A 177 6.87 -5.38 9.83
CA ALA A 177 6.48 -4.08 9.31
C ALA A 177 5.87 -4.19 7.90
N GLN A 178 6.46 -5.01 7.02
CA GLN A 178 5.92 -5.26 5.69
C GLN A 178 4.52 -5.89 5.75
N LEU A 179 4.31 -6.86 6.65
CA LEU A 179 3.02 -7.48 6.91
C LEU A 179 1.97 -6.45 7.28
N ALA A 180 2.26 -5.63 8.30
CA ALA A 180 1.34 -4.60 8.74
C ALA A 180 0.99 -3.63 7.61
N ARG A 181 1.96 -3.20 6.81
CA ARG A 181 1.70 -2.34 5.65
C ARG A 181 0.80 -3.02 4.62
N CYS A 182 1.05 -4.30 4.30
CA CYS A 182 0.20 -5.06 3.39
C CYS A 182 -1.24 -5.13 3.91
N LEU A 183 -1.44 -5.38 5.21
CA LEU A 183 -2.77 -5.43 5.83
C LEU A 183 -3.47 -4.07 5.83
N ILE A 184 -2.74 -2.99 6.11
CA ILE A 184 -3.27 -1.62 6.06
C ILE A 184 -3.76 -1.30 4.64
N VAL A 185 -2.91 -1.53 3.63
CA VAL A 185 -3.27 -1.23 2.24
C VAL A 185 -4.39 -2.13 1.76
N LEU A 186 -4.41 -3.41 2.13
CA LEU A 186 -5.51 -4.31 1.80
C LEU A 186 -6.83 -3.84 2.41
N TYR A 187 -6.83 -3.40 3.67
CA TYR A 187 -8.02 -2.83 4.31
C TYR A 187 -8.51 -1.58 3.58
N GLN A 188 -7.60 -0.70 3.20
CA GLN A 188 -7.93 0.49 2.41
C GLN A 188 -8.59 0.09 1.10
N LEU A 189 -7.95 -0.77 0.32
CA LEU A 189 -8.45 -1.24 -0.98
C LEU A 189 -9.77 -2.01 -0.88
N SER A 190 -10.01 -2.71 0.24
CA SER A 190 -11.24 -3.48 0.49
C SER A 190 -12.42 -2.61 0.95
N THR A 191 -12.15 -1.36 1.36
CA THR A 191 -13.16 -0.42 1.87
C THR A 191 -13.20 0.90 1.09
N PHE A 192 -12.46 0.97 -0.01
CA PHE A 192 -12.31 2.14 -0.88
C PHE A 192 -13.57 2.33 -1.74
N ALA A 193 -14.32 3.41 -1.48
CA ALA A 193 -15.52 3.73 -2.25
C ALA A 193 -15.16 4.54 -3.51
N HIS A 194 -15.29 3.94 -4.69
CA HIS A 194 -15.12 4.63 -5.96
C HIS A 194 -15.93 3.94 -7.07
N PRO A 195 -16.64 4.67 -7.95
CA PRO A 195 -17.57 4.08 -8.92
C PRO A 195 -16.89 3.13 -9.92
N ALA A 196 -15.61 3.33 -10.21
CA ALA A 196 -14.81 2.44 -11.06
C ALA A 196 -13.96 1.43 -10.27
N TRP A 197 -14.18 1.26 -8.97
CA TRP A 197 -13.45 0.31 -8.12
C TRP A 197 -14.40 -0.70 -7.47
N ASP A 198 -14.15 -1.98 -7.70
CA ASP A 198 -14.96 -3.05 -7.15
C ASP A 198 -14.33 -3.62 -5.87
N CYS A 199 -14.78 -3.12 -4.72
CA CYS A 199 -14.39 -3.65 -3.42
C CYS A 199 -14.74 -5.13 -3.24
N HIS A 200 -15.83 -5.62 -3.86
CA HIS A 200 -16.21 -7.02 -3.76
C HIS A 200 -15.19 -7.90 -4.49
N LEU A 201 -14.76 -7.48 -5.69
CA LEU A 201 -13.70 -8.17 -6.44
C LEU A 201 -12.36 -8.19 -5.68
N VAL A 202 -12.00 -7.11 -4.99
CA VAL A 202 -10.83 -7.10 -4.10
C VAL A 202 -10.97 -8.15 -3.02
N ARG A 203 -12.10 -8.17 -2.31
CA ARG A 203 -12.37 -9.12 -1.22
C ARG A 203 -12.43 -10.57 -1.70
N SER A 204 -12.89 -10.83 -2.92
CA SER A 204 -12.86 -12.17 -3.51
C SER A 204 -11.46 -12.60 -3.94
N THR A 205 -10.59 -11.65 -4.28
CA THR A 205 -9.21 -11.94 -4.71
C THR A 205 -8.29 -12.15 -3.52
N VAL A 206 -8.42 -11.30 -2.49
CA VAL A 206 -7.70 -11.39 -1.23
C VAL A 206 -8.66 -11.02 -0.10
N ASP A 207 -9.24 -12.03 0.56
CA ASP A 207 -10.18 -11.82 1.66
C ASP A 207 -9.42 -11.36 2.91
N LEU A 208 -9.56 -10.07 3.25
CA LEU A 208 -8.90 -9.47 4.40
C LEU A 208 -9.20 -10.22 5.71
N LEU A 209 -10.43 -10.67 5.94
CA LEU A 209 -10.80 -11.31 7.20
C LEU A 209 -10.13 -12.68 7.31
N LEU A 210 -10.14 -13.45 6.23
CA LEU A 210 -9.44 -14.74 6.17
C LEU A 210 -7.93 -14.57 6.29
N VAL A 211 -7.36 -13.53 5.67
CA VAL A 211 -5.93 -13.20 5.81
C VAL A 211 -5.60 -12.89 7.27
N LEU A 212 -6.39 -12.05 7.95
CA LEU A 212 -6.14 -11.70 9.35
C LEU A 212 -6.26 -12.91 10.28
N ASP A 213 -7.26 -13.76 10.06
CA ASP A 213 -7.42 -15.01 10.82
C ASP A 213 -6.25 -15.97 10.57
N GLY A 214 -5.85 -16.16 9.31
CA GLY A 214 -4.72 -17.02 8.96
C GLY A 214 -3.38 -16.51 9.49
N VAL A 215 -3.14 -15.19 9.48
CA VAL A 215 -1.92 -14.60 10.07
C VAL A 215 -1.91 -14.87 11.58
N ALA A 216 -3.04 -14.68 12.26
CA ALA A 216 -3.15 -14.98 13.69
C ALA A 216 -2.84 -16.46 13.97
N ASP A 217 -3.48 -17.37 13.24
CA ASP A 217 -3.28 -18.82 13.37
C ASP A 217 -1.79 -19.18 13.17
N LYS A 218 -1.16 -18.63 12.13
CA LYS A 218 0.24 -18.94 11.83
C LYS A 218 1.20 -18.45 12.92
N LEU A 219 0.95 -17.28 13.50
CA LEU A 219 1.75 -16.75 14.61
C LEU A 219 1.58 -17.62 15.87
N GLU A 220 0.35 -18.04 16.19
CA GLU A 220 0.07 -18.94 17.33
C GLU A 220 0.77 -20.30 17.16
N LEU A 221 0.72 -20.87 15.95
CA LEU A 221 1.42 -22.10 15.61
C LEU A 221 2.94 -21.94 15.69
N ALA A 222 3.49 -20.80 15.23
CA ALA A 222 4.92 -20.52 15.31
C ALA A 222 5.39 -20.39 16.77
N SER A 223 4.61 -19.77 17.66
CA SER A 223 4.85 -19.75 19.11
C SER A 223 4.92 -21.17 19.67
N SER A 224 3.90 -21.98 19.37
CA SER A 224 3.82 -23.35 19.86
C SER A 224 4.99 -24.21 19.39
N GLU A 225 5.43 -24.04 18.13
CA GLU A 225 6.56 -24.79 17.57
C GLU A 225 7.91 -24.32 18.12
N ALA A 226 8.06 -23.02 18.39
CA ALA A 226 9.24 -22.48 19.08
C ALA A 226 9.30 -22.91 20.56
N GLY A 227 8.20 -23.45 21.11
CA GLY A 227 8.09 -23.79 22.51
C GLY A 227 8.15 -22.56 23.43
N GLU A 228 7.79 -21.40 22.91
CA GLU A 228 7.80 -20.14 23.65
C GLU A 228 6.73 -20.20 24.76
N ARG A 229 7.14 -19.85 25.98
CA ARG A 229 6.27 -19.85 27.17
C ARG A 229 6.44 -18.59 28.00
N SER A 230 7.20 -17.63 27.49
CA SER A 230 7.36 -16.32 28.08
C SER A 230 6.01 -15.61 28.20
N PRO A 231 5.76 -14.88 29.30
CA PRO A 231 4.62 -13.98 29.38
C PRO A 231 4.67 -12.86 28.31
N ASP A 232 5.86 -12.57 27.77
CA ASP A 232 6.09 -11.61 26.69
C ASP A 232 6.24 -12.28 25.32
N ASP A 233 5.49 -13.37 25.08
CA ASP A 233 5.45 -14.03 23.77
C ASP A 233 4.93 -13.06 22.70
N LEU A 234 5.85 -12.59 21.86
CA LEU A 234 5.58 -11.64 20.79
C LEU A 234 4.65 -12.24 19.73
N PHE A 235 4.76 -13.53 19.43
CA PHE A 235 3.89 -14.18 18.44
C PHE A 235 2.44 -14.19 18.92
N MET A 236 2.20 -14.54 20.19
CA MET A 236 0.87 -14.51 20.80
C MET A 236 0.32 -13.08 20.93
N HIS A 237 1.19 -12.12 21.24
CA HIS A 237 0.80 -10.72 21.28
C HIS A 237 0.34 -10.22 19.89
N LEU A 238 1.12 -10.51 18.86
CA LEU A 238 0.85 -10.17 17.48
C LEU A 238 -0.43 -10.85 16.97
N SER A 239 -0.65 -12.14 17.28
CA SER A 239 -1.88 -12.84 16.89
C SER A 239 -3.11 -12.20 17.51
N GLY A 240 -3.04 -11.83 18.80
CA GLY A 240 -4.11 -11.10 19.49
C GLY A 240 -4.43 -9.76 18.82
N MET A 241 -3.44 -9.04 18.30
CA MET A 241 -3.67 -7.82 17.50
C MET A 241 -4.39 -8.13 16.19
N MET A 242 -4.03 -9.21 15.49
CA MET A 242 -4.71 -9.62 14.25
C MET A 242 -6.18 -9.98 14.50
N ARG A 243 -6.50 -10.69 15.58
CA ARG A 243 -7.90 -11.02 15.96
C ARG A 243 -8.73 -9.76 16.26
N LYS A 244 -8.14 -8.80 16.98
CA LYS A 244 -8.78 -7.50 17.24
C LYS A 244 -9.02 -6.74 15.95
N PHE A 245 -8.01 -6.68 15.08
CA PHE A 245 -8.15 -6.03 13.77
C PHE A 245 -9.26 -6.69 12.95
N ARG A 246 -9.29 -8.03 12.88
CA ARG A 246 -10.32 -8.80 12.17
C ARG A 246 -11.72 -8.46 12.64
N THR A 247 -11.94 -8.45 13.96
CA THR A 247 -13.26 -8.15 14.55
C THR A 247 -13.74 -6.75 14.19
N ASN A 248 -12.84 -5.77 14.28
CA ASN A 248 -13.16 -4.38 13.97
C ASN A 248 -13.35 -4.14 12.46
N ALA A 249 -12.52 -4.77 11.61
CA ALA A 249 -12.63 -4.70 10.16
C ALA A 249 -13.98 -5.27 9.69
N ALA A 250 -14.41 -6.41 10.25
CA ALA A 250 -15.71 -6.99 9.95
C ALA A 250 -16.87 -6.04 10.30
N ALA A 251 -16.82 -5.39 11.46
CA ALA A 251 -17.83 -4.41 11.87
C ALA A 251 -17.90 -3.22 10.90
N LYS A 252 -16.74 -2.67 10.50
CA LYS A 252 -16.68 -1.53 9.56
C LYS A 252 -17.11 -1.88 8.14
N VAL A 253 -16.74 -3.07 7.65
CA VAL A 253 -17.19 -3.57 6.34
C VAL A 253 -18.71 -3.74 6.32
N GLY A 254 -19.29 -4.28 7.41
CA GLY A 254 -20.73 -4.40 7.57
C GLY A 254 -21.46 -3.06 7.61
N GLN A 255 -20.95 -2.09 8.38
CA GLN A 255 -21.55 -0.74 8.46
C GLN A 255 -21.53 0.02 7.12
N LYS A 256 -20.45 -0.10 6.34
CA LYS A 256 -20.37 0.53 5.01
C LYS A 256 -21.34 -0.13 4.01
N ALA A 257 -21.58 -1.43 4.11
CA ALA A 257 -22.58 -2.11 3.27
C ALA A 257 -24.00 -1.61 3.57
N THR A 258 -24.37 -1.47 4.85
CA THR A 258 -25.70 -0.99 5.24
C THR A 258 -25.95 0.47 4.88
N ALA A 259 -24.93 1.34 4.93
CA ALA A 259 -25.07 2.75 4.57
C ALA A 259 -25.31 2.97 3.06
N VAL A 260 -24.73 2.10 2.21
CA VAL A 260 -24.96 2.11 0.76
C VAL A 260 -26.36 1.59 0.41
N GLU A 261 -26.89 0.64 1.18
CA GLU A 261 -28.28 0.18 1.02
C GLU A 261 -29.28 1.26 1.45
N ASP A 262 -29.07 1.93 2.59
CA ASP A 262 -30.02 2.93 3.12
C ASP A 262 -30.11 4.19 2.22
N THR A 263 -29.03 4.54 1.53
CA THR A 263 -29.03 5.60 0.49
C THR A 263 -29.71 5.15 -0.82
N GLY A 264 -29.78 3.84 -1.09
CA GLY A 264 -30.50 3.29 -2.23
C GLY A 264 -32.03 3.28 -2.08
N TRP A 265 -32.54 3.24 -0.85
CA TRP A 265 -33.99 3.21 -0.58
C TRP A 265 -34.65 4.60 -0.62
N LEU A 266 -33.90 5.68 -0.43
CA LEU A 266 -34.44 7.05 -0.44
C LEU A 266 -34.59 7.66 -1.84
N ASN A 267 -34.21 6.97 -2.91
CA ASN A 267 -34.29 7.49 -4.28
C ASN A 267 -35.40 6.88 -5.15
N GLY A 268 -36.38 6.23 -4.50
CA GLY A 268 -37.59 5.69 -5.13
C GLY A 268 -38.83 6.56 -4.88
N GLY A 269 -38.86 7.78 -5.42
CA GLY A 269 -40.03 8.64 -5.36
C GLY A 269 -39.95 9.77 -6.38
N GLU A 270 -40.79 9.70 -7.42
CA GLU A 270 -40.95 10.73 -8.45
C GLU A 270 -41.19 12.13 -7.86
N ALA A 271 -40.39 13.12 -8.28
CA ALA A 271 -40.86 14.48 -8.53
C ALA A 271 -39.90 15.23 -9.48
N ALA A 272 -40.46 15.67 -10.60
CA ALA A 272 -39.82 16.54 -11.57
C ALA A 272 -39.43 17.90 -10.97
N GLY A 273 -38.24 18.41 -11.32
CA GLY A 273 -37.85 19.79 -11.01
C GLY A 273 -36.40 20.06 -11.35
N ALA A 274 -36.16 20.99 -12.28
CA ALA A 274 -34.86 21.38 -12.79
C ALA A 274 -33.92 21.92 -11.71
N GLY A 275 -32.66 21.47 -11.72
CA GLY A 275 -31.60 21.95 -10.82
C GLY A 275 -30.30 21.14 -10.93
N GLY A 276 -29.83 20.86 -12.14
CA GLY A 276 -28.61 20.08 -12.36
C GLY A 276 -27.35 20.95 -12.29
N GLY A 277 -26.58 20.84 -11.20
CA GLY A 277 -25.25 21.47 -11.12
C GLY A 277 -24.49 21.21 -9.82
N GLU A 278 -25.15 21.20 -8.66
CA GLU A 278 -24.47 21.07 -7.36
C GLU A 278 -24.33 19.63 -6.87
N ASP A 279 -25.32 18.76 -7.08
CA ASP A 279 -25.27 17.37 -6.56
C ASP A 279 -24.17 16.52 -7.22
N ALA A 280 -23.90 16.71 -8.52
CA ALA A 280 -22.82 15.99 -9.21
C ALA A 280 -21.42 16.45 -8.79
N ALA A 281 -21.28 17.71 -8.37
CA ALA A 281 -20.01 18.28 -7.90
C ALA A 281 -19.70 17.85 -6.46
N ILE A 282 -20.72 17.83 -5.59
CA ILE A 282 -20.61 17.33 -4.22
C ILE A 282 -20.32 15.82 -4.21
N GLN A 283 -20.94 15.05 -5.13
CA GLN A 283 -20.72 13.61 -5.22
C GLN A 283 -19.31 13.28 -5.75
N ASN A 284 -18.78 14.05 -6.70
CA ASN A 284 -17.40 13.89 -7.18
C ASN A 284 -16.34 14.30 -6.13
N GLN A 285 -16.58 15.35 -5.34
CA GLN A 285 -15.68 15.73 -4.24
C GLN A 285 -15.70 14.74 -3.07
N THR A 286 -16.85 14.10 -2.81
CA THR A 286 -16.98 13.07 -1.76
C THR A 286 -16.34 11.74 -2.18
N LEU A 287 -16.38 11.40 -3.47
CA LEU A 287 -15.84 10.15 -4.03
C LEU A 287 -14.31 10.08 -4.14
N LEU A 288 -13.64 11.24 -4.10
CA LEU A 288 -12.18 11.35 -4.20
C LEU A 288 -11.51 11.66 -2.85
N GLN A 289 -12.25 11.59 -1.74
CA GLN A 289 -11.66 11.89 -0.44
C GLN A 289 -10.57 10.85 -0.10
N PRO A 290 -9.40 11.30 0.38
CA PRO A 290 -8.51 10.42 1.14
C PRO A 290 -9.30 9.82 2.31
N MET A 291 -8.79 8.70 2.84
CA MET A 291 -9.45 7.92 3.90
C MET A 291 -10.10 8.83 4.95
N SER A 292 -11.31 8.48 5.37
CA SER A 292 -11.99 9.27 6.40
C SER A 292 -11.09 9.33 7.65
N SER A 293 -11.04 10.48 8.33
CA SER A 293 -10.24 10.67 9.55
C SER A 293 -10.49 9.58 10.62
N SER A 294 -11.68 8.94 10.58
CA SER A 294 -12.06 7.81 11.43
C SER A 294 -11.35 6.49 11.08
N ASP A 295 -11.02 6.26 9.81
CA ASP A 295 -10.27 5.08 9.37
C ASP A 295 -8.78 5.20 9.72
N ASP A 296 -8.20 6.40 9.60
CA ASP A 296 -6.80 6.65 10.00
C ASP A 296 -6.60 6.50 11.51
N ALA A 297 -7.45 7.13 12.32
CA ALA A 297 -7.38 7.01 13.79
C ALA A 297 -7.56 5.55 14.26
N PHE A 298 -8.36 4.77 13.53
CA PHE A 298 -8.55 3.35 13.79
C PHE A 298 -7.29 2.53 13.47
N LEU A 299 -6.71 2.70 12.28
CA LEU A 299 -5.49 1.99 11.90
C LEU A 299 -4.33 2.35 12.83
N GLU A 300 -4.19 3.62 13.17
CA GLU A 300 -3.23 4.07 14.18
C GLU A 300 -3.49 3.37 15.53
N SER A 301 -4.74 3.29 16.00
CA SER A 301 -5.05 2.57 17.25
C SER A 301 -4.67 1.09 17.23
N ILE A 302 -4.77 0.41 16.09
CA ILE A 302 -4.41 -1.01 15.96
C ILE A 302 -2.90 -1.19 15.89
N PHE A 303 -2.19 -0.32 15.17
CA PHE A 303 -0.76 -0.46 14.89
C PHE A 303 0.15 0.40 15.80
N ARG A 304 -0.42 1.19 16.72
CA ARG A 304 0.33 2.01 17.71
C ARG A 304 1.34 1.19 18.52
N GLY A 305 1.00 -0.06 18.83
CA GLY A 305 1.83 -0.98 19.62
C GLY A 305 3.11 -1.45 18.91
N PHE A 306 3.20 -1.32 17.58
CA PHE A 306 4.39 -1.67 16.81
C PHE A 306 5.47 -0.56 16.78
N GLY A 307 5.23 0.58 17.44
CA GLY A 307 6.16 1.72 17.53
C GLY A 307 5.88 2.79 16.47
N GLY A 308 6.02 4.07 16.85
CA GLY A 308 5.70 5.25 16.02
C GLY A 308 6.64 5.53 14.84
N GLY A 309 7.25 4.50 14.25
CA GLY A 309 8.25 4.57 13.19
C GLY A 309 7.74 4.15 11.80
N TRP A 310 6.44 4.18 11.55
CA TRP A 310 5.81 3.69 10.30
C TRP A 310 6.03 4.57 9.07
N SER A 311 6.76 5.67 9.23
CA SER A 311 7.45 6.39 8.16
C SER A 311 8.76 5.65 7.86
N VAL A 312 8.71 4.67 6.96
CA VAL A 312 9.90 4.20 6.22
C VAL A 312 9.64 4.28 4.75
#